data_AF-A0A7S2M1E5-F1
#
_entry.id   AF-A0A7S2M1E5-F1
#
_cell.length_a   1.000
_cell.length_b   1.000
_cell.length_c   1.000
_cell.angle_alpha   90.00
_cell.angle_beta   90.00
_cell.angle_gamma   90.00
#
_symmetry.space_group_name_H-M   'P 1'
#
loop_
_entity.id
_entity.type
_entity.pdbx_description
1 polymer ?
#
loop_
_entity_poly.entity_id
_entity_poly.type
_entity_poly.pdbx_seq_one_letter_code
_entity_poly.pdbx_strand_id
1 'polypeptide(L)'
;AVQEARAPMERSTLLASQALRAAGPKGAPAPPASPLMPAADLRRLQGVLDRFEISIAEAHELAVLKDYEMVVIADDSGSMRQSAVPLHLRSLTGPDASRWDELRGTLGEMVEVMTCFDQSGVDIFFLNRPPVLGVKSAADEEFVRSFAAPPGGSTPLTETLKRVAAKTAGERPVLLVIFTDGEPNGGKEPFKRAVRQLVSTTAEHKVRIQIMACTANDDEVAWLNDLDREFYEVDVTDDYFSERAEVLRAGLAQRFTRGDWCMKAMLGPVSRKFDAWDEPALTTSCESCSIM
;
A
#
# COMPACT_ATOMS: atom_id res chain seq x y z
N ALA A 1 80.66 13.07 -2.74
CA ALA A 1 80.17 14.08 -3.70
C ALA A 1 79.01 13.47 -4.48
N VAL A 2 77.88 14.19 -4.49
CA VAL A 2 76.76 14.06 -5.44
C VAL A 2 75.75 12.91 -5.22
N GLN A 3 74.65 13.33 -4.59
CA GLN A 3 73.22 13.03 -4.81
C GLN A 3 72.64 11.64 -4.48
N GLU A 4 71.97 11.64 -3.32
CA GLU A 4 70.79 10.82 -3.00
C GLU A 4 69.69 11.03 -4.05
N ALA A 5 69.31 9.93 -4.71
CA ALA A 5 68.08 9.84 -5.50
C ALA A 5 67.04 9.05 -4.69
N ARG A 6 66.02 9.77 -4.19
CA ARG A 6 64.79 9.21 -3.63
C ARG A 6 64.05 8.39 -4.69
N ALA A 7 63.85 7.10 -4.44
CA ALA A 7 62.87 6.28 -5.15
C ALA A 7 61.54 6.26 -4.37
N PRO A 8 60.38 6.40 -5.04
CA PRO A 8 59.09 6.34 -4.36
C PRO A 8 58.61 4.90 -4.13
N MET A 9 58.00 4.70 -2.96
CA MET A 9 57.24 3.51 -2.53
C MET A 9 56.22 3.04 -3.58
N GLU A 10 56.28 1.77 -3.96
CA GLU A 10 55.10 1.07 -4.49
C GLU A 10 54.41 0.28 -3.36
N ARG A 11 53.17 0.70 -3.11
CA ARG A 11 52.22 0.13 -2.16
C ARG A 11 51.68 -1.17 -2.71
N SER A 12 51.98 -2.28 -2.04
CA SER A 12 51.20 -3.51 -2.11
C SER A 12 50.56 -3.74 -0.76
N THR A 13 49.31 -4.19 -0.79
CA THR A 13 48.43 -4.62 0.32
C THR A 13 47.53 -3.56 0.97
N LEU A 14 46.25 -3.96 1.03
CA LEU A 14 45.09 -3.38 1.73
C LEU A 14 44.61 -1.99 1.29
N LEU A 15 43.47 -1.97 0.57
CA LEU A 15 42.31 -1.09 0.85
C LEU A 15 41.19 -1.41 -0.16
N ALA A 16 40.60 -2.60 -0.04
CA ALA A 16 39.27 -2.90 -0.60
C ALA A 16 38.18 -2.42 0.37
N SER A 17 38.26 -1.16 0.82
CA SER A 17 37.25 -0.57 1.72
C SER A 17 37.08 0.91 1.41
N GLN A 18 36.40 1.22 0.30
CA GLN A 18 35.86 2.56 0.04
C GLN A 18 34.81 2.51 -1.08
N ALA A 19 33.67 1.90 -0.78
CA ALA A 19 32.42 2.11 -1.51
C ALA A 19 31.22 1.93 -0.57
N LEU A 20 31.28 2.55 0.60
CA LEU A 20 30.10 2.86 1.40
C LEU A 20 30.09 4.38 1.58
N ARG A 21 29.56 5.09 0.58
CA ARG A 21 29.13 6.48 0.78
C ARG A 21 27.74 6.42 1.37
N ALA A 22 27.64 6.97 2.58
CA ALA A 22 26.42 7.17 3.32
C ALA A 22 25.33 7.81 2.45
N ALA A 23 24.17 7.15 2.36
CA ALA A 23 22.94 7.77 1.93
C ALA A 23 22.52 8.77 3.03
N GLY A 24 22.51 10.05 2.70
CA GLY A 24 21.96 11.10 3.56
C GLY A 24 20.43 11.02 3.64
N PRO A 25 19.80 11.77 4.57
CA PRO A 25 18.34 11.78 4.70
C PRO A 25 17.69 12.25 3.40
N LYS A 26 16.63 11.53 2.98
CA LYS A 26 15.87 11.72 1.73
C LYS A 26 15.35 13.17 1.64
N GLY A 27 16.07 14.03 0.91
CA GLY A 27 15.60 15.35 0.51
C GLY A 27 14.75 15.23 -0.75
N ALA A 28 13.44 15.42 -0.64
CA ALA A 28 12.50 15.37 -1.76
C ALA A 28 11.70 16.68 -1.89
N PRO A 29 11.33 17.08 -3.12
CA PRO A 29 10.72 18.37 -3.43
C PRO A 29 9.34 18.55 -2.78
N ALA A 30 8.93 19.80 -2.61
CA ALA A 30 7.65 20.19 -2.01
C ALA A 30 6.47 19.66 -2.83
N PRO A 31 5.37 19.22 -2.17
CA PRO A 31 4.19 18.73 -2.87
C PRO A 31 3.56 19.86 -3.71
N PRO A 32 2.98 19.55 -4.88
CA PRO A 32 2.22 20.52 -5.66
C PRO A 32 1.01 21.01 -4.84
N ALA A 33 0.68 22.29 -4.96
CA ALA A 33 -0.47 22.88 -4.29
C ALA A 33 -1.77 22.18 -4.76
N SER A 34 -2.54 21.61 -3.82
CA SER A 34 -3.78 20.90 -4.14
C SER A 34 -4.76 21.82 -4.88
N PRO A 35 -5.31 21.41 -6.04
CA PRO A 35 -6.34 22.19 -6.72
C PRO A 35 -7.60 22.29 -5.84
N LEU A 36 -8.20 23.49 -5.81
CA LEU A 36 -9.45 23.75 -5.09
C LEU A 36 -10.57 22.83 -5.62
N MET A 37 -11.05 21.91 -4.77
CA MET A 37 -12.16 21.02 -5.12
C MET A 37 -13.49 21.79 -5.17
N PRO A 38 -14.39 21.49 -6.14
CA PRO A 38 -15.74 22.04 -6.16
C PRO A 38 -16.51 21.75 -4.86
N ALA A 39 -17.33 22.70 -4.41
CA ALA A 39 -18.08 22.57 -3.16
C ALA A 39 -19.07 21.39 -3.15
N ALA A 40 -19.54 20.92 -4.31
CA ALA A 40 -20.39 19.75 -4.42
C ALA A 40 -19.62 18.46 -4.12
N ASP A 41 -18.39 18.35 -4.64
CA ASP A 41 -17.52 17.19 -4.44
C ASP A 41 -17.08 17.10 -2.98
N LEU A 42 -16.75 18.24 -2.35
CA LEU A 42 -16.45 18.30 -0.92
C LEU A 42 -17.62 17.85 -0.04
N ARG A 43 -18.86 18.19 -0.39
CA ARG A 43 -20.05 17.72 0.36
C ARG A 43 -20.28 16.21 0.19
N ARG A 44 -20.13 15.71 -1.03
CA ARG A 44 -20.25 14.26 -1.30
C ARG A 44 -19.18 13.51 -0.51
N LEU A 45 -17.96 14.02 -0.53
CA LEU A 45 -16.84 13.44 0.19
C LEU A 45 -17.05 13.48 1.69
N GLN A 46 -17.50 14.60 2.26
CA GLN A 46 -17.82 14.67 3.69
C GLN A 46 -18.88 13.64 4.07
N GLY A 47 -19.93 13.46 3.25
CA GLY A 47 -20.94 12.43 3.50
C GLY A 47 -20.37 11.00 3.48
N VAL A 48 -19.35 10.74 2.65
CA VAL A 48 -18.61 9.47 2.63
C VAL A 48 -17.76 9.32 3.90
N LEU A 49 -17.03 10.37 4.30
CA LEU A 49 -16.23 10.39 5.53
C LEU A 49 -17.11 10.09 6.76
N ASP A 50 -18.25 10.77 6.87
CA ASP A 50 -19.19 10.60 7.97
C ASP A 50 -19.79 9.19 7.98
N ARG A 51 -20.20 8.67 6.81
CA ARG A 51 -20.79 7.33 6.67
C ARG A 51 -19.83 6.22 7.07
N PHE A 52 -18.55 6.36 6.75
CA PHE A 52 -17.52 5.38 7.11
C PHE A 52 -16.80 5.69 8.43
N GLU A 53 -17.32 6.67 9.19
CA GLU A 53 -16.79 7.10 10.49
C GLU A 53 -15.31 7.50 10.46
N ILE A 54 -14.85 7.99 9.31
CA ILE A 54 -13.46 8.39 9.08
C ILE A 54 -13.16 9.62 9.94
N SER A 55 -12.08 9.53 10.69
CA SER A 55 -11.62 10.54 11.64
C SER A 55 -10.16 10.94 11.48
N ILE A 56 -9.36 10.14 10.76
CA ILE A 56 -7.92 10.42 10.58
C ILE A 56 -7.62 11.34 9.39
N ALA A 57 -8.61 11.59 8.54
CA ALA A 57 -8.45 12.34 7.30
C ALA A 57 -9.56 13.38 7.12
N GLU A 58 -9.20 14.55 6.61
CA GLU A 58 -10.14 15.57 6.18
C GLU A 58 -10.37 15.52 4.67
N ALA A 59 -11.55 15.96 4.22
CA ALA A 59 -11.96 15.96 2.81
C ALA A 59 -10.92 16.55 1.84
N HIS A 60 -10.21 17.61 2.25
CA HIS A 60 -9.21 18.25 1.41
C HIS A 60 -7.94 17.41 1.22
N GLU A 61 -7.59 16.53 2.17
CA GLU A 61 -6.41 15.66 2.10
C GLU A 61 -6.59 14.56 1.05
N LEU A 62 -7.83 14.21 0.73
CA LEU A 62 -8.15 13.21 -0.29
C LEU A 62 -8.11 13.79 -1.72
N ALA A 63 -7.98 15.12 -1.88
CA ALA A 63 -7.98 15.76 -3.20
C ALA A 63 -6.86 15.22 -4.12
N VAL A 64 -5.75 14.76 -3.54
CA VAL A 64 -4.62 14.16 -4.26
C VAL A 64 -5.02 12.91 -5.05
N LEU A 65 -6.05 12.17 -4.60
CA LEU A 65 -6.53 10.96 -5.26
C LEU A 65 -7.14 11.25 -6.64
N LYS A 66 -7.57 12.49 -6.91
CA LYS A 66 -8.14 12.89 -8.21
C LYS A 66 -7.16 12.75 -9.38
N ASP A 67 -5.87 12.83 -9.09
CA ASP A 67 -4.84 12.77 -10.12
C ASP A 67 -4.56 11.32 -10.59
N TYR A 68 -5.17 10.32 -9.94
CA TYR A 68 -4.90 8.91 -10.17
C TYR A 68 -6.06 8.15 -10.84
N GLU A 69 -5.72 7.24 -11.75
CA GLU A 69 -6.55 6.10 -12.18
C GLU A 69 -6.59 5.06 -11.08
N MET A 70 -7.78 4.62 -10.73
CA MET A 70 -7.99 3.67 -9.64
C MET A 70 -8.05 2.25 -10.20
N VAL A 71 -7.06 1.43 -9.85
CA VAL A 71 -6.95 0.05 -10.33
C VAL A 71 -6.73 -0.89 -9.15
N VAL A 72 -7.41 -2.02 -9.17
CA VAL A 72 -7.36 -3.02 -8.09
C VAL A 72 -6.94 -4.36 -8.63
N ILE A 73 -6.03 -5.04 -7.93
CA ILE A 73 -5.81 -6.48 -8.06
C ILE A 73 -6.43 -7.15 -6.83
N ALA A 74 -7.41 -8.02 -7.05
CA ALA A 74 -8.10 -8.75 -6.00
C ALA A 74 -7.69 -10.22 -6.02
N ASP A 75 -7.02 -10.68 -4.95
CA ASP A 75 -6.73 -12.10 -4.74
C ASP A 75 -8.03 -12.88 -4.50
N ASP A 76 -8.33 -13.79 -5.42
CA ASP A 76 -9.44 -14.73 -5.34
C ASP A 76 -8.95 -16.18 -5.33
N SER A 77 -7.73 -16.43 -4.85
CA SER A 77 -7.12 -17.76 -4.72
C SER A 77 -7.77 -18.61 -3.62
N GLY A 78 -7.44 -19.90 -3.57
CA GLY A 78 -8.03 -20.81 -2.59
C GLY A 78 -7.77 -20.45 -1.11
N SER A 79 -6.64 -19.81 -0.80
CA SER A 79 -6.27 -19.42 0.56
C SER A 79 -7.20 -18.34 1.14
N MET A 80 -7.82 -17.53 0.29
CA MET A 80 -8.77 -16.48 0.68
C MET A 80 -10.07 -17.01 1.31
N ARG A 81 -10.28 -18.33 1.33
CA ARG A 81 -11.38 -18.99 2.08
C ARG A 81 -11.13 -19.06 3.58
N GLN A 82 -9.89 -18.83 4.02
CA GLN A 82 -9.54 -18.84 5.43
C GLN A 82 -10.21 -17.68 6.16
N SER A 83 -10.30 -17.77 7.48
CA SER A 83 -10.86 -16.69 8.32
C SER A 83 -9.98 -15.45 8.25
N ALA A 84 -10.61 -14.29 8.09
CA ALA A 84 -9.98 -12.97 8.26
C ALA A 84 -9.68 -12.66 9.74
N VAL A 85 -10.49 -13.23 10.65
CA VAL A 85 -10.38 -12.96 12.08
C VAL A 85 -9.19 -13.74 12.69
N PRO A 86 -8.31 -13.07 13.47
CA PRO A 86 -7.24 -13.72 14.23
C PRO A 86 -7.77 -14.82 15.14
N LEU A 87 -7.03 -15.92 15.29
CA LEU A 87 -7.49 -17.14 15.99
C LEU A 87 -8.08 -16.87 17.39
N HIS A 88 -7.49 -15.94 18.13
CA HIS A 88 -7.90 -15.61 19.50
C HIS A 88 -9.17 -14.73 19.60
N LEU A 89 -9.64 -14.19 18.47
CA LEU A 89 -10.85 -13.36 18.36
C LEU A 89 -12.00 -14.06 17.63
N ARG A 90 -11.78 -15.30 17.17
CA ARG A 90 -12.76 -16.07 16.41
C ARG A 90 -14.00 -16.40 17.22
N SER A 91 -15.15 -16.35 16.56
CA SER A 91 -16.42 -16.70 17.16
C SER A 91 -16.46 -18.18 17.57
N LEU A 92 -16.90 -18.45 18.81
CA LEU A 92 -17.13 -19.82 19.29
C LEU A 92 -18.48 -20.39 18.81
N THR A 93 -19.37 -19.53 18.30
CA THR A 93 -20.79 -19.86 18.08
C THR A 93 -21.24 -19.74 16.62
N GLY A 94 -20.35 -19.35 15.70
CA GLY A 94 -20.69 -19.20 14.28
C GLY A 94 -19.45 -19.06 13.39
N PRO A 95 -19.60 -19.16 12.07
CA PRO A 95 -18.49 -18.96 11.14
C PRO A 95 -18.06 -17.49 11.12
N ASP A 96 -16.76 -17.25 11.22
CA ASP A 96 -16.18 -15.93 10.98
C ASP A 96 -16.19 -15.58 9.49
N ALA A 97 -16.13 -14.28 9.19
CA ALA A 97 -15.95 -13.82 7.81
C ALA A 97 -14.62 -14.35 7.24
N SER A 98 -14.67 -14.83 5.99
CA SER A 98 -13.45 -15.22 5.28
C SER A 98 -12.63 -14.00 4.85
N ARG A 99 -11.36 -14.19 4.53
CA ARG A 99 -10.48 -13.17 3.93
C ARG A 99 -11.12 -12.59 2.66
N TRP A 100 -11.82 -13.42 1.88
CA TRP A 100 -12.59 -13.01 0.72
C TRP A 100 -13.81 -12.15 1.05
N ASP A 101 -14.56 -12.48 2.11
CA ASP A 101 -15.71 -11.66 2.55
C ASP A 101 -15.23 -10.30 3.04
N GLU A 102 -14.11 -10.27 3.75
CA GLU A 102 -13.46 -9.03 4.18
C GLU A 102 -12.99 -8.20 2.99
N LEU A 103 -12.23 -8.80 2.05
CA LEU A 103 -11.79 -8.13 0.82
C LEU A 103 -12.97 -7.49 0.09
N ARG A 104 -14.07 -8.25 -0.11
CA ARG A 104 -15.27 -7.74 -0.78
C ARG A 104 -15.83 -6.51 -0.06
N GLY A 105 -15.96 -6.57 1.26
CA GLY A 105 -16.47 -5.46 2.07
C GLY A 105 -15.58 -4.23 1.94
N THR A 106 -14.28 -4.39 2.20
CA THR A 106 -13.27 -3.34 2.13
C THR A 106 -13.19 -2.70 0.75
N LEU A 107 -13.18 -3.51 -0.31
CA LEU A 107 -13.17 -2.99 -1.68
C LEU A 107 -14.46 -2.23 -2.00
N GLY A 108 -15.61 -2.68 -1.50
CA GLY A 108 -16.86 -1.94 -1.63
C GLY A 108 -16.80 -0.56 -0.99
N GLU A 109 -16.22 -0.45 0.22
CA GLU A 109 -16.00 0.83 0.90
C GLU A 109 -15.03 1.73 0.11
N MET A 110 -13.91 1.17 -0.37
CA MET A 110 -12.93 1.90 -1.18
C MET A 110 -13.52 2.41 -2.50
N VAL A 111 -14.34 1.63 -3.20
CA VAL A 111 -15.01 2.05 -4.45
C VAL A 111 -15.87 3.29 -4.21
N GLU A 112 -16.63 3.36 -3.12
CA GLU A 112 -17.49 4.50 -2.81
C GLU A 112 -16.66 5.78 -2.58
N VAL A 113 -15.45 5.65 -2.02
CA VAL A 113 -14.52 6.75 -1.80
C VAL A 113 -13.81 7.14 -3.11
N MET A 114 -13.22 6.18 -3.81
CA MET A 114 -12.47 6.37 -5.05
C MET A 114 -13.32 7.05 -6.14
N THR A 115 -14.59 6.67 -6.27
CA THR A 115 -15.52 7.19 -7.28
C THR A 115 -16.05 8.60 -6.96
N CYS A 116 -15.69 9.16 -5.80
CA CYS A 116 -15.86 10.60 -5.55
C CYS A 116 -14.87 11.43 -6.38
N PHE A 117 -13.71 10.86 -6.75
CA PHE A 117 -12.65 11.56 -7.46
C PHE A 117 -12.49 11.09 -8.90
N ASP A 118 -12.66 9.79 -9.13
CA ASP A 118 -12.55 9.17 -10.45
C ASP A 118 -13.95 8.88 -11.05
N GLN A 119 -14.35 9.69 -12.03
CA GLN A 119 -15.63 9.50 -12.72
C GLN A 119 -15.63 8.30 -13.68
N SER A 120 -14.44 7.81 -14.07
CA SER A 120 -14.30 6.64 -14.93
C SER A 120 -14.65 5.35 -14.18
N GLY A 121 -14.45 5.35 -12.87
CA GLY A 121 -14.72 4.23 -11.97
C GLY A 121 -13.44 3.52 -11.54
N VAL A 122 -13.59 2.32 -11.00
CA VAL A 122 -12.49 1.47 -10.54
C VAL A 122 -12.39 0.23 -11.42
N ASP A 123 -11.20 -0.05 -11.95
CA ASP A 123 -10.90 -1.26 -12.70
C ASP A 123 -10.41 -2.37 -11.76
N ILE A 124 -11.14 -3.48 -11.66
CA ILE A 124 -10.86 -4.60 -10.75
C ILE A 124 -10.39 -5.80 -11.55
N PHE A 125 -9.17 -6.23 -11.31
CA PHE A 125 -8.56 -7.42 -11.89
C PHE A 125 -8.45 -8.51 -10.85
N PHE A 126 -9.11 -9.64 -11.08
CA PHE A 126 -8.96 -10.80 -10.23
C PHE A 126 -7.81 -11.69 -10.71
N LEU A 127 -7.31 -12.54 -9.83
CA LEU A 127 -6.23 -13.48 -10.18
C LEU A 127 -6.74 -14.66 -11.03
N ASN A 128 -7.90 -15.21 -10.70
CA ASN A 128 -8.43 -16.45 -11.27
C ASN A 128 -9.77 -16.29 -12.00
N ARG A 129 -10.29 -15.06 -12.15
CA ARG A 129 -11.53 -14.76 -12.89
C ARG A 129 -11.41 -13.50 -13.77
N PRO A 130 -12.34 -13.29 -14.72
CA PRO A 130 -12.32 -12.10 -15.58
C PRO A 130 -12.39 -10.79 -14.79
N PRO A 131 -11.77 -9.71 -15.29
CA PRO A 131 -11.84 -8.40 -14.65
C PRO A 131 -13.23 -7.77 -14.77
N VAL A 132 -13.55 -6.85 -13.86
CA VAL A 132 -14.72 -5.96 -13.93
C VAL A 132 -14.20 -4.54 -14.00
N LEU A 133 -14.63 -3.77 -15.00
CA LEU A 133 -14.03 -2.48 -15.33
C LEU A 133 -15.00 -1.33 -15.05
N GLY A 134 -14.47 -0.16 -14.68
CA GLY A 134 -15.25 1.05 -14.49
C GLY A 134 -16.34 0.96 -13.41
N VAL A 135 -16.10 0.19 -12.34
CA VAL A 135 -17.06 0.03 -11.23
C VAL A 135 -17.26 1.36 -10.51
N LYS A 136 -18.53 1.79 -10.36
CA LYS A 136 -18.87 3.11 -9.77
C LYS A 136 -19.51 3.06 -8.40
N SER A 137 -19.90 1.88 -7.94
CA SER A 137 -20.51 1.68 -6.63
C SER A 137 -20.39 0.23 -6.22
N ALA A 138 -20.38 -0.04 -4.92
CA ALA A 138 -20.47 -1.40 -4.37
C ALA A 138 -21.81 -2.10 -4.70
N ALA A 139 -22.83 -1.33 -5.12
CA ALA A 139 -24.12 -1.84 -5.56
C ALA A 139 -24.18 -2.19 -7.05
N ASP A 140 -23.09 -1.96 -7.81
CA ASP A 140 -23.01 -2.32 -9.22
C ASP A 140 -23.26 -3.83 -9.41
N GLU A 141 -24.15 -4.19 -10.33
CA GLU A 141 -24.51 -5.59 -10.58
C GLU A 141 -23.31 -6.43 -10.99
N GLU A 142 -22.37 -5.86 -11.76
CA GLU A 142 -21.18 -6.58 -12.20
C GLU A 142 -20.23 -6.83 -11.03
N PHE A 143 -20.08 -5.84 -10.15
CA PHE A 143 -19.33 -5.97 -8.90
C PHE A 143 -19.94 -7.06 -8.01
N VAL A 144 -21.23 -6.98 -7.71
CA VAL A 144 -21.91 -7.97 -6.86
C VAL A 144 -21.78 -9.38 -7.45
N ARG A 145 -21.96 -9.51 -8.77
CA ARG A 145 -21.85 -10.78 -9.49
C ARG A 145 -20.43 -11.33 -9.49
N SER A 146 -19.38 -10.50 -9.58
CA SER A 146 -18.00 -11.00 -9.55
C SER A 146 -17.62 -11.65 -8.23
N PHE A 147 -18.30 -11.28 -7.14
CA PHE A 147 -18.11 -11.87 -5.80
C PHE A 147 -19.04 -13.04 -5.48
N ALA A 148 -19.99 -13.38 -6.36
CA ALA A 148 -20.99 -14.42 -6.10
C ALA A 148 -20.38 -15.83 -6.00
N ALA A 149 -19.34 -16.11 -6.80
CA ALA A 149 -18.61 -17.36 -6.73
C ALA A 149 -17.52 -17.29 -5.65
N PRO A 150 -17.36 -18.32 -4.80
CA PRO A 150 -16.30 -18.35 -3.80
C PRO A 150 -14.91 -18.30 -4.46
N PRO A 151 -13.87 -17.85 -3.75
CA PRO A 151 -12.52 -17.81 -4.28
C PRO A 151 -11.98 -19.23 -4.45
N GLY A 152 -11.00 -19.41 -5.33
CA GLY A 152 -10.39 -20.68 -5.67
C GLY A 152 -9.32 -20.53 -6.75
N GLY A 153 -8.46 -21.54 -6.87
CA GLY A 153 -7.36 -21.52 -7.81
C GLY A 153 -6.03 -21.19 -7.14
N SER A 154 -5.06 -20.78 -7.96
CA SER A 154 -3.69 -20.48 -7.54
C SER A 154 -3.50 -18.98 -7.28
N THR A 155 -2.28 -18.52 -7.04
CA THR A 155 -1.97 -17.11 -6.74
C THR A 155 -1.10 -16.50 -7.86
N PRO A 156 -1.60 -16.35 -9.11
CA PRO A 156 -0.85 -15.78 -10.24
C PRO A 156 -0.68 -14.26 -10.13
N LEU A 157 -0.18 -13.80 -8.98
CA LEU A 157 -0.07 -12.39 -8.63
C LEU A 157 0.98 -11.67 -9.49
N THR A 158 2.12 -12.31 -9.76
CA THR A 158 3.17 -11.78 -10.63
C THR A 158 2.67 -11.57 -12.07
N GLU A 159 1.94 -12.56 -12.60
CA GLU A 159 1.39 -12.54 -13.95
C GLU A 159 0.31 -11.47 -14.08
N THR A 160 -0.56 -11.38 -13.06
CA THR A 160 -1.63 -10.39 -13.03
C THR A 160 -1.07 -8.98 -12.93
N LEU A 161 -0.06 -8.73 -12.08
CA LEU A 161 0.61 -7.44 -11.99
C LEU A 161 1.19 -7.00 -13.34
N LYS A 162 1.87 -7.90 -14.06
CA LYS A 162 2.42 -7.60 -15.40
C LYS A 162 1.33 -7.26 -16.42
N ARG A 163 0.22 -8.00 -16.39
CA ARG A 163 -0.94 -7.76 -17.26
C ARG A 163 -1.57 -6.39 -16.98
N VAL A 164 -1.75 -6.05 -15.71
CA VAL A 164 -2.28 -4.75 -15.29
C VAL A 164 -1.33 -3.64 -15.73
N ALA A 165 -0.04 -3.75 -15.41
CA ALA A 165 0.99 -2.77 -15.80
C ALA A 165 1.01 -2.50 -17.31
N ALA A 166 0.84 -3.53 -18.15
CA ALA A 166 0.77 -3.37 -19.60
C ALA A 166 -0.49 -2.62 -20.06
N LYS A 167 -1.63 -2.82 -19.37
CA LYS A 167 -2.89 -2.14 -19.68
C LYS A 167 -2.93 -0.70 -19.16
N THR A 168 -2.26 -0.41 -18.05
CA THR A 168 -2.25 0.90 -17.38
C THR A 168 -1.04 1.76 -17.76
N ALA A 169 -0.34 1.45 -18.86
CA ALA A 169 0.82 2.19 -19.35
C ALA A 169 0.49 3.58 -19.95
N GLY A 170 -0.62 4.19 -19.52
CA GLY A 170 -1.16 5.45 -20.04
C GLY A 170 -0.43 6.71 -19.57
N GLU A 171 -1.04 7.86 -19.85
CA GLU A 171 -0.50 9.18 -19.45
C GLU A 171 -0.84 9.54 -18.01
N ARG A 172 -2.01 9.12 -17.50
CA ARG A 172 -2.46 9.44 -16.15
C ARG A 172 -1.74 8.56 -15.11
N PRO A 173 -1.34 9.12 -13.95
CA PRO A 173 -0.89 8.32 -12.81
C PRO A 173 -1.94 7.29 -12.40
N VAL A 174 -1.50 6.18 -11.81
CA VAL A 174 -2.30 5.03 -11.40
C VAL A 174 -2.04 4.78 -9.92
N LEU A 175 -3.10 4.67 -9.13
CA LEU A 175 -3.06 4.09 -7.80
C LEU A 175 -3.51 2.64 -7.94
N LEU A 176 -2.55 1.72 -7.84
CA LEU A 176 -2.76 0.29 -7.90
C LEU A 176 -2.91 -0.28 -6.48
N VAL A 177 -4.10 -0.73 -6.11
CA VAL A 177 -4.34 -1.41 -4.84
C VAL A 177 -4.32 -2.92 -5.04
N ILE A 178 -3.51 -3.63 -4.28
CA ILE A 178 -3.34 -5.09 -4.38
C ILE A 178 -3.82 -5.71 -3.07
N PHE A 179 -4.85 -6.53 -3.12
CA PHE A 179 -5.27 -7.37 -2.00
C PHE A 179 -4.68 -8.76 -2.19
N THR A 180 -3.96 -9.28 -1.19
CA THR A 180 -3.33 -10.61 -1.23
C THR A 180 -3.13 -11.17 0.17
N ASP A 181 -3.24 -12.49 0.33
CA ASP A 181 -3.05 -13.18 1.62
C ASP A 181 -1.82 -14.09 1.67
N GLY A 182 -1.01 -14.12 0.62
CA GLY A 182 0.12 -15.04 0.58
C GLY A 182 1.10 -14.85 -0.57
N GLU A 183 1.85 -15.92 -0.84
CA GLU A 183 2.96 -15.94 -1.78
C GLU A 183 2.50 -16.14 -3.25
N PRO A 184 3.02 -15.35 -4.20
CA PRO A 184 2.77 -15.54 -5.62
C PRO A 184 3.21 -16.92 -6.14
N ASN A 185 2.58 -17.36 -7.23
CA ASN A 185 3.09 -18.46 -8.05
C ASN A 185 4.54 -18.19 -8.48
N GLY A 186 5.40 -19.20 -8.37
CA GLY A 186 6.83 -19.06 -8.68
C GLY A 186 7.64 -18.28 -7.62
N GLY A 187 6.98 -17.83 -6.56
CA GLY A 187 7.58 -17.27 -5.35
C GLY A 187 7.63 -15.74 -5.28
N LYS A 188 8.14 -15.25 -4.15
CA LYS A 188 8.21 -13.82 -3.79
C LYS A 188 9.09 -12.99 -4.75
N GLU A 189 10.27 -13.50 -5.14
CA GLU A 189 11.24 -12.69 -5.89
C GLU A 189 10.83 -12.30 -7.31
N PRO A 190 10.19 -13.15 -8.12
CA PRO A 190 9.60 -12.71 -9.38
C PRO A 190 8.63 -11.54 -9.24
N PHE A 191 7.79 -11.54 -8.20
CA PHE A 191 6.86 -10.45 -7.92
C PHE A 191 7.62 -9.19 -7.50
N LYS A 192 8.54 -9.29 -6.54
CA LYS A 192 9.35 -8.13 -6.13
C LYS A 192 10.08 -7.50 -7.32
N ARG A 193 10.67 -8.31 -8.21
CA ARG A 193 11.29 -7.79 -9.44
C ARG A 193 10.30 -7.08 -10.36
N ALA A 194 9.08 -7.60 -10.49
CA ALA A 194 8.04 -6.96 -11.30
C ALA A 194 7.60 -5.62 -10.70
N VAL A 195 7.44 -5.55 -9.38
CA VAL A 195 7.17 -4.29 -8.66
C VAL A 195 8.31 -3.28 -8.86
N ARG A 196 9.56 -3.69 -8.62
CA ARG A 196 10.76 -2.86 -8.85
C ARG A 196 10.78 -2.29 -10.27
N GLN A 197 10.50 -3.13 -11.26
CA GLN A 197 10.46 -2.70 -12.66
C GLN A 197 9.33 -1.68 -12.89
N LEU A 198 8.14 -1.92 -12.35
CA LEU A 198 6.97 -1.05 -12.53
C LEU A 198 7.22 0.35 -11.97
N VAL A 199 7.77 0.44 -10.74
CA VAL A 199 8.05 1.72 -10.08
C VAL A 199 9.30 2.42 -10.65
N SER A 200 10.30 1.67 -11.12
CA SER A 200 11.56 2.26 -11.64
C SER A 200 11.48 2.72 -13.10
N THR A 201 10.60 2.13 -13.92
CA THR A 201 10.52 2.43 -15.36
C THR A 201 9.61 3.61 -15.68
N THR A 202 8.87 4.11 -14.69
CA THR A 202 7.98 5.25 -14.85
C THR A 202 8.73 6.53 -14.48
N ALA A 203 9.32 7.16 -15.50
CA ALA A 203 10.20 8.33 -15.38
C ALA A 203 9.63 9.53 -14.59
N GLU A 204 8.32 9.54 -14.27
CA GLU A 204 7.63 10.59 -13.50
C GLU A 204 6.57 10.05 -12.51
N HIS A 205 6.83 8.93 -11.82
CA HIS A 205 5.94 8.39 -10.75
C HIS A 205 4.50 8.06 -11.21
N LYS A 206 4.34 7.39 -12.36
CA LYS A 206 3.00 7.06 -12.88
C LYS A 206 2.29 5.96 -12.10
N VAL A 207 2.97 5.17 -11.26
CA VAL A 207 2.31 4.10 -10.53
C VAL A 207 2.68 4.17 -9.05
N ARG A 208 1.65 4.31 -8.22
CA ARG A 208 1.70 4.15 -6.77
C ARG A 208 1.03 2.82 -6.43
N ILE A 209 1.60 2.05 -5.52
CA ILE A 209 1.11 0.72 -5.19
C ILE A 209 0.76 0.68 -3.71
N GLN A 210 -0.51 0.40 -3.41
CA GLN A 210 -0.91 -0.01 -2.07
C GLN A 210 -1.01 -1.53 -2.05
N ILE A 211 -0.45 -2.19 -1.05
CA ILE A 211 -0.67 -3.61 -0.81
C ILE A 211 -1.42 -3.79 0.51
N MET A 212 -2.56 -4.46 0.45
CA MET A 212 -3.44 -4.78 1.57
C MET A 212 -3.22 -6.25 1.94
N ALA A 213 -2.58 -6.50 3.09
CA ALA A 213 -2.45 -7.85 3.60
C ALA A 213 -3.81 -8.38 4.07
N CYS A 214 -4.28 -9.44 3.42
CA CYS A 214 -5.57 -10.05 3.70
C CYS A 214 -5.43 -11.25 4.67
N THR A 215 -4.49 -11.20 5.60
CA THR A 215 -4.20 -12.29 6.52
C THR A 215 -3.78 -11.76 7.88
N ALA A 216 -4.29 -12.38 8.94
CA ALA A 216 -3.86 -12.15 10.33
C ALA A 216 -2.61 -12.97 10.71
N ASN A 217 -1.90 -13.53 9.73
CA ASN A 217 -0.67 -14.28 9.92
C ASN A 217 0.48 -13.55 9.24
N ASP A 218 1.19 -12.73 10.01
CA ASP A 218 2.25 -11.85 9.52
C ASP A 218 3.32 -12.61 8.72
N ASP A 219 3.62 -13.87 9.07
CA ASP A 219 4.63 -14.67 8.37
C ASP A 219 4.28 -14.92 6.89
N GLU A 220 2.99 -14.95 6.53
CA GLU A 220 2.52 -15.16 5.15
C GLU A 220 2.88 -13.96 4.25
N VAL A 221 2.96 -12.77 4.84
CA VAL A 221 3.05 -11.47 4.15
C VAL A 221 4.27 -10.64 4.54
N ALA A 222 5.06 -11.03 5.55
CA ALA A 222 6.21 -10.27 6.06
C ALA A 222 7.25 -9.87 4.99
N TRP A 223 7.29 -10.61 3.89
CA TRP A 223 8.16 -10.33 2.75
C TRP A 223 7.74 -9.08 1.95
N LEU A 224 6.49 -8.64 2.06
CA LEU A 224 5.98 -7.42 1.44
C LEU A 224 6.63 -6.18 2.05
N ASN A 225 6.98 -6.22 3.34
CA ASN A 225 7.66 -5.13 4.05
C ASN A 225 9.05 -4.81 3.47
N ASP A 226 9.63 -5.72 2.68
CA ASP A 226 10.86 -5.42 1.95
C ASP A 226 10.61 -4.41 0.80
N LEU A 227 9.42 -4.42 0.18
CA LEU A 227 9.06 -3.52 -0.90
C LEU A 227 8.75 -2.11 -0.39
N ASP A 228 7.98 -2.05 0.70
CA ASP A 228 7.63 -0.83 1.42
C ASP A 228 8.88 -0.03 1.83
N ARG A 229 9.85 -0.69 2.48
CA ARG A 229 11.12 -0.05 2.86
C ARG A 229 11.98 0.38 1.68
N GLU A 230 11.82 -0.27 0.53
CA GLU A 230 12.64 -0.02 -0.67
C GLU A 230 12.14 1.18 -1.47
N PHE A 231 10.83 1.40 -1.58
CA PHE A 231 10.21 2.40 -2.45
C PHE A 231 9.17 3.26 -1.73
N TYR A 232 9.26 4.58 -1.88
CA TYR A 232 8.25 5.50 -1.35
C TYR A 232 6.91 5.41 -2.12
N GLU A 233 6.93 4.85 -3.33
CA GLU A 233 5.76 4.65 -4.16
C GLU A 233 4.96 3.39 -3.78
N VAL A 234 5.48 2.57 -2.87
CA VAL A 234 4.87 1.31 -2.44
C VAL A 234 4.60 1.40 -0.95
N ASP A 235 3.35 1.17 -0.56
CA ASP A 235 2.93 1.07 0.83
C ASP A 235 2.35 -0.33 1.08
N VAL A 236 2.58 -0.87 2.27
CA VAL A 236 2.00 -2.12 2.73
C VAL A 236 1.26 -1.86 4.04
N THR A 237 -0.03 -2.15 4.05
CA THR A 237 -0.86 -2.06 5.25
C THR A 237 -1.28 -3.46 5.68
N ASP A 238 -1.11 -3.76 6.96
CA ASP A 238 -1.46 -5.05 7.56
C ASP A 238 -2.99 -5.22 7.72
N ASP A 239 -3.41 -6.38 8.23
CA ASP A 239 -4.82 -6.64 8.50
C ASP A 239 -5.40 -5.64 9.52
N TYR A 240 -6.71 -5.40 9.42
CA TYR A 240 -7.40 -4.41 10.25
C TYR A 240 -7.14 -4.58 11.75
N PHE A 241 -7.07 -5.80 12.26
CA PHE A 241 -6.92 -6.03 13.70
C PHE A 241 -5.53 -5.68 14.19
N SER A 242 -4.50 -6.10 13.45
CA SER A 242 -3.10 -5.80 13.74
C SER A 242 -2.84 -4.30 13.63
N GLU A 243 -3.22 -3.68 12.52
CA GLU A 243 -3.07 -2.24 12.27
C GLU A 243 -3.77 -1.41 13.36
N ARG A 244 -5.04 -1.76 13.69
CA ARG A 244 -5.79 -1.08 14.75
C ARG A 244 -5.07 -1.19 16.10
N ALA A 245 -4.54 -2.36 16.43
CA ALA A 245 -3.85 -2.55 17.70
C ALA A 245 -2.59 -1.69 17.77
N GLU A 246 -1.88 -1.51 16.66
CA GLU A 246 -0.67 -0.69 16.58
C GLU A 246 -0.96 0.80 16.67
N VAL A 247 -1.89 1.31 15.86
CA VAL A 247 -2.29 2.73 15.86
C VAL A 247 -2.76 3.17 17.25
N LEU A 248 -3.59 2.35 17.91
CA LEU A 248 -4.09 2.66 19.26
C LEU A 248 -2.98 2.56 20.31
N ARG A 249 -2.07 1.59 20.20
CA ARG A 249 -0.93 1.42 21.12
C ARG A 249 0.07 2.56 21.01
N ALA A 250 0.32 3.03 19.79
CA ALA A 250 1.18 4.18 19.52
C ALA A 250 0.54 5.52 19.92
N GLY A 251 -0.76 5.54 20.21
CA GLY A 251 -1.50 6.75 20.59
C GLY A 251 -1.71 7.72 19.43
N LEU A 252 -1.62 7.24 18.18
CA LEU A 252 -1.81 8.05 16.97
C LEU A 252 -3.27 8.49 16.78
N ALA A 253 -4.21 7.70 17.28
CA ALA A 253 -5.64 8.02 17.30
C ALA A 253 -6.33 7.49 18.56
N GLN A 254 -7.39 8.18 19.00
CA GLN A 254 -8.24 7.71 20.12
C GLN A 254 -9.19 6.58 19.71
N ARG A 255 -9.51 6.51 18.42
CA ARG A 255 -10.33 5.47 17.79
C ARG A 255 -9.74 5.19 16.41
N PHE A 256 -9.91 3.96 15.94
CA PHE A 256 -9.48 3.56 14.60
C PHE A 256 -10.54 2.63 13.99
N THR A 257 -11.30 3.19 13.06
CA THR A 257 -12.43 2.53 12.39
C THR A 257 -11.94 1.77 11.15
N ARG A 258 -12.83 0.97 10.54
CA ARG A 258 -12.53 0.36 9.23
C ARG A 258 -12.38 1.41 8.13
N GLY A 259 -13.15 2.50 8.20
CA GLY A 259 -12.98 3.64 7.32
C GLY A 259 -11.61 4.29 7.47
N ASP A 260 -11.13 4.47 8.70
CA ASP A 260 -9.78 4.99 8.96
C ASP A 260 -8.71 4.08 8.36
N TRP A 261 -8.83 2.76 8.54
CA TRP A 261 -7.95 1.78 7.92
C TRP A 261 -7.93 1.88 6.39
N CYS A 262 -9.10 1.96 5.76
CA CYS A 262 -9.20 2.16 4.31
C CYS A 262 -8.56 3.48 3.88
N MET A 263 -8.71 4.56 4.65
CA MET A 263 -8.13 5.86 4.30
C MET A 263 -6.61 5.85 4.44
N LYS A 264 -6.09 5.27 5.52
CA LYS A 264 -4.66 5.10 5.72
C LYS A 264 -4.06 4.38 4.50
N ALA A 265 -4.62 3.25 4.12
CA ALA A 265 -4.17 2.50 2.95
C ALA A 265 -4.30 3.27 1.62
N MET A 266 -5.40 3.99 1.36
CA MET A 266 -5.49 4.73 0.10
C MET A 266 -4.54 5.93 0.04
N LEU A 267 -4.16 6.50 1.19
CA LEU A 267 -3.35 7.72 1.26
C LEU A 267 -1.87 7.44 1.54
N GLY A 268 -1.49 6.28 2.08
CA GLY A 268 -0.12 5.88 2.38
C GLY A 268 0.85 6.14 1.23
N PRO A 269 0.64 5.52 0.04
CA PRO A 269 1.60 5.63 -1.05
C PRO A 269 1.53 6.99 -1.77
N VAL A 270 0.63 7.90 -1.39
CA VAL A 270 0.46 9.23 -2.02
C VAL A 270 0.70 10.40 -1.07
N SER A 271 0.76 10.17 0.25
CA SER A 271 0.85 11.22 1.27
C SER A 271 1.76 10.82 2.43
N ARG A 272 2.83 11.59 2.63
CA ARG A 272 3.78 11.41 3.74
C ARG A 272 3.13 11.41 5.12
N LYS A 273 2.01 12.14 5.28
CA LYS A 273 1.30 12.18 6.57
C LYS A 273 0.83 10.78 6.94
N PHE A 274 0.31 10.02 5.98
CA PHE A 274 -0.29 8.70 6.22
C PHE A 274 0.76 7.59 6.17
N ASP A 275 1.76 7.70 5.29
CA ASP A 275 2.98 6.87 5.29
C ASP A 275 3.70 6.88 6.65
N ALA A 276 3.76 8.04 7.32
CA ALA A 276 4.38 8.15 8.64
C ALA A 276 3.60 7.44 9.78
N TRP A 277 2.40 6.91 9.53
CA TRP A 277 1.64 6.15 10.53
C TRP A 277 2.18 4.73 10.68
N ASP A 278 2.97 4.25 9.72
CA ASP A 278 3.67 2.97 9.75
C ASP A 278 5.01 3.03 10.50
N GLU A 279 5.56 4.24 10.70
CA GLU A 279 6.80 4.40 11.44
C GLU A 279 6.56 4.27 12.96
N PRO A 280 7.29 3.38 13.66
CA PRO A 280 7.22 3.34 15.11
C PRO A 280 7.68 4.70 15.65
N ALA A 281 6.82 5.33 16.47
CA ALA A 281 7.13 6.61 17.11
C ALA A 281 8.56 6.55 17.68
N LEU A 282 9.47 7.31 17.08
CA LEU A 282 10.83 7.44 17.58
C LEU A 282 10.72 7.84 19.04
N THR A 283 11.02 6.91 19.95
CA THR A 283 11.24 7.22 21.35
C THR A 283 12.47 8.11 21.38
N THR A 284 12.26 9.42 21.39
CA THR A 284 13.31 10.38 21.70
C THR A 284 13.75 10.10 23.13
N SER A 285 14.73 9.22 23.29
CA SER A 285 15.53 9.13 24.51
C SER A 285 16.29 10.45 24.62
N CYS A 286 15.76 11.34 25.45
CA CYS A 286 16.41 12.57 25.84
C CYS A 286 17.65 12.22 26.68
N GLU A 287 18.78 11.92 26.04
CA GLU A 287 20.09 11.93 26.68
C GLU A 287 20.64 13.36 26.64
N SER A 288 20.23 14.19 27.60
CA SER A 288 20.99 15.40 27.96
C SER A 288 20.47 16.00 29.28
N CYS A 289 21.02 15.53 30.41
CA CYS A 289 21.56 16.42 31.46
C CYS A 289 22.11 15.59 32.63
N SER A 290 23.43 15.49 32.72
CA SER A 290 24.11 15.39 34.01
C SER A 290 25.39 16.20 33.90
N ILE A 291 25.23 17.50 34.12
CA ILE A 291 26.31 18.34 34.65
C ILE A 291 26.23 18.17 36.16
N MET A 292 27.24 17.53 36.74
CA MET A 292 27.91 17.93 37.98
C MET A 292 29.34 17.38 37.96
#